data_AF-A0A1H0MC28-F1
#
_entry.id   AF-A0A1H0MC28-F1
#
_cell.length_a   1.000
_cell.length_b   1.000
_cell.length_c   1.000
_cell.angle_alpha   90.00
_cell.angle_beta   90.00
_cell.angle_gamma   90.00
#
_symmetry.space_group_name_H-M   'P 1'
#
loop_
_entity.id
_entity.type
_entity.pdbx_description
1 polymer ?
#
loop_
_entity_poly.entity_id
_entity_poly.type
_entity_poly.pdbx_seq_one_letter_code
_entity_poly.pdbx_strand_id
1 'polypeptide(L)'
;MEGEVGEVITSKRVTLSTGILRRPNKTKFALVDVVNLNRERSRIVTVQVFDWSTGSPIPLKVNPCGEKACSVTVAPNKSVFLFADVSKVGFKYEVRIT
;
A
#
# COMPACT_ATOMS: atom_id res chain seq x y z
N MET A 1 11.81 -27.91 -36.25
CA MET A 1 10.60 -27.23 -35.79
C MET A 1 11.03 -26.42 -34.58
N GLU A 2 11.46 -25.19 -34.83
CA GLU A 2 12.05 -24.31 -33.83
C GLU A 2 10.94 -23.72 -32.97
N GLY A 3 11.14 -23.76 -31.65
CA GLY A 3 10.18 -23.24 -30.68
C GLY A 3 10.36 -21.74 -30.50
N GLU A 4 9.28 -20.98 -30.67
CA GLU A 4 9.19 -19.60 -30.20
C GLU A 4 9.00 -19.61 -28.67
N VAL A 5 10.05 -19.27 -27.94
CA VAL A 5 9.97 -18.92 -26.52
C VAL A 5 9.40 -17.51 -26.45
N GLY A 6 8.10 -17.40 -26.22
CA GLY A 6 7.44 -16.11 -25.96
C GLY A 6 8.04 -15.46 -24.71
N GLU A 7 8.62 -14.27 -24.88
CA GLU A 7 9.13 -13.46 -23.78
C GLU A 7 7.97 -13.06 -22.86
N VAL A 8 7.97 -13.60 -21.64
CA VAL A 8 7.05 -13.17 -20.59
C VAL A 8 7.48 -11.77 -20.16
N ILE A 9 6.86 -10.73 -20.72
CA ILE A 9 7.04 -9.36 -20.26
C ILE A 9 6.43 -9.25 -18.85
N THR A 10 7.25 -9.55 -17.84
CA THR A 10 6.89 -9.26 -16.46
C THR A 10 6.95 -7.75 -16.27
N SER A 11 5.78 -7.09 -16.28
CA SER A 11 5.68 -5.70 -15.87
C SER A 11 6.19 -5.59 -14.43
N LYS A 12 7.39 -5.07 -14.25
CA LYS A 12 8.03 -4.90 -12.93
C LYS A 12 7.13 -4.01 -12.07
N ARG A 13 6.57 -4.58 -11.01
CA ARG A 13 5.79 -3.82 -10.03
C ARG A 13 6.73 -2.87 -9.29
N VAL A 14 6.35 -1.60 -9.20
CA VAL A 14 7.13 -0.56 -8.49
C VAL A 14 6.54 -0.40 -7.11
N THR A 15 7.35 -0.67 -6.07
CA THR A 15 6.95 -0.38 -4.70
C THR A 15 7.43 1.01 -4.30
N LEU A 16 6.49 1.87 -3.94
CA LEU A 16 6.72 3.18 -3.34
C LEU A 16 6.49 3.07 -1.83
N SER A 17 7.36 3.69 -1.03
CA SER A 17 7.23 3.74 0.42
C SER A 17 7.30 5.18 0.91
N THR A 18 6.55 5.47 1.97
CA THR A 18 6.70 6.74 2.71
C THR A 18 8.03 6.83 3.46
N GLY A 19 8.79 5.73 3.54
CA GLY A 19 9.78 5.54 4.59
C GLY A 19 9.13 5.39 5.96
N ILE A 20 9.95 5.44 7.02
CA ILE A 20 9.47 5.27 8.39
C ILE A 20 8.99 6.62 8.96
N LEU A 21 7.70 6.68 9.29
CA LEU A 21 7.06 7.81 9.95
C LEU A 21 7.04 7.59 11.46
N ARG A 22 7.23 8.65 12.25
CA ARG A 22 7.01 8.60 13.70
C ARG A 22 5.52 8.75 13.99
N ARG A 23 5.01 7.99 14.96
CA ARG A 23 3.64 8.12 15.43
C ARG A 23 3.57 9.12 16.59
N PRO A 24 2.90 10.28 16.44
CA PRO A 24 2.62 11.17 17.55
C PRO A 24 1.72 10.52 18.60
N ASN A 25 1.82 10.99 19.84
CA ASN A 25 0.91 10.57 20.91
C ASN A 25 -0.54 10.91 20.51
N LYS A 26 -1.46 9.96 20.71
CA LYS A 26 -2.89 10.01 20.35
C LYS A 26 -3.24 9.76 18.88
N THR A 27 -2.27 9.56 17.98
CA THR A 27 -2.58 9.11 16.61
C THR A 27 -3.10 7.67 16.65
N LYS A 28 -4.32 7.48 16.14
CA LYS A 28 -5.00 6.17 16.10
C LYS A 28 -4.95 5.52 14.72
N PHE A 29 -4.95 6.32 13.66
CA PHE A 29 -5.03 5.79 12.30
C PHE A 29 -3.95 6.39 11.42
N ALA A 30 -3.34 5.54 10.60
CA ALA A 30 -2.63 5.96 9.41
C ALA A 30 -3.63 6.03 8.27
N LEU A 31 -3.78 7.22 7.69
CA LEU A 31 -4.69 7.50 6.60
C LEU A 31 -3.92 7.48 5.28
N VAL A 32 -4.45 6.79 4.27
CA VAL A 32 -3.81 6.64 2.97
C VAL A 32 -4.80 6.99 1.87
N ASP A 33 -4.65 8.19 1.34
CA ASP A 33 -5.38 8.65 0.15
C ASP A 33 -4.58 8.31 -1.10
N VAL A 34 -5.17 7.51 -1.99
CA VAL A 34 -4.57 7.14 -3.27
C VAL A 34 -5.38 7.74 -4.39
N VAL A 35 -4.71 8.49 -5.28
CA VAL A 35 -5.31 9.11 -6.45
C VAL A 35 -4.80 8.48 -7.73
N ASN A 36 -5.70 8.20 -8.66
CA ASN A 36 -5.35 7.83 -10.02
C ASN A 36 -5.50 9.06 -10.94
N LEU A 37 -4.38 9.68 -11.27
CA LEU A 37 -4.32 10.84 -12.19
C LEU A 37 -4.40 10.44 -13.67
N ASN A 38 -4.46 9.15 -13.99
CA ASN A 38 -4.71 8.70 -15.35
C ASN A 38 -6.16 9.02 -15.74
N ARG A 39 -6.35 9.57 -16.95
CA ARG A 39 -7.67 10.04 -17.41
C ARG A 39 -8.57 8.95 -17.99
N GLU A 40 -8.00 7.81 -18.39
CA GLU A 40 -8.71 6.81 -19.21
C GLU A 40 -8.70 5.42 -18.59
N ARG A 41 -7.68 5.07 -17.81
CA ARG A 41 -7.43 3.72 -17.34
C ARG A 41 -7.49 3.64 -15.82
N SER A 42 -8.25 2.68 -15.32
CA SER A 42 -8.21 2.28 -13.92
C SER A 42 -6.83 1.74 -13.54
N ARG A 43 -6.46 1.89 -12.28
CA ARG A 43 -5.23 1.32 -11.70
C ARG A 43 -5.59 0.46 -10.52
N ILE A 44 -4.95 -0.70 -10.41
CA ILE A 44 -5.00 -1.50 -9.19
C ILE A 44 -3.79 -1.10 -8.36
N VAL A 45 -4.03 -0.73 -7.11
CA VAL A 45 -3.00 -0.35 -6.15
C VAL A 45 -3.10 -1.25 -4.93
N THR A 46 -1.97 -1.70 -4.43
CA THR A 46 -1.90 -2.49 -3.19
C THR A 46 -1.30 -1.64 -2.09
N VAL A 47 -2.02 -1.47 -0.97
CA VAL A 47 -1.52 -0.75 0.20
C VAL A 47 -1.20 -1.72 1.32
N GLN A 48 -0.05 -1.52 1.95
CA GLN A 48 0.37 -2.21 3.17
C GLN A 48 0.83 -1.18 4.19
N VAL A 49 0.56 -1.44 5.47
CA VAL A 49 1.05 -0.61 6.58
C VAL A 49 1.80 -1.50 7.55
N PHE A 50 2.98 -1.08 8.01
CA PHE A 50 3.84 -1.85 8.90
C PHE A 50 4.12 -1.09 10.19
N ASP A 51 4.06 -1.80 11.31
CA ASP A 51 4.64 -1.37 12.58
C ASP A 51 6.15 -1.67 12.58
N TRP A 52 6.96 -0.66 12.90
CA TRP A 52 8.42 -0.75 12.98
C TRP A 52 8.94 -0.66 14.42
N SER A 53 8.06 -0.77 15.40
CA SER A 53 8.38 -0.54 16.81
C SER A 53 9.27 -1.62 17.43
N THR A 54 9.37 -2.79 16.79
CA THR A 54 10.21 -3.90 17.27
C THR A 54 11.56 -3.98 16.56
N GLY A 55 11.85 -3.07 15.64
CA GLY A 55 13.02 -3.15 14.76
C GLY A 55 12.81 -4.04 13.52
N SER A 56 11.72 -4.81 13.47
CA SER A 56 11.30 -5.61 12.31
C SER A 56 9.90 -5.20 11.86
N PRO A 57 9.60 -5.24 10.55
CA PRO A 57 8.30 -4.79 10.03
C PRO A 57 7.19 -5.81 10.36
N ILE A 58 6.19 -5.39 11.12
CA ILE A 58 5.00 -6.19 11.42
C ILE A 58 3.82 -5.63 10.63
N PRO A 59 3.26 -6.38 9.65
CA PRO A 59 2.15 -5.88 8.84
C PRO A 59 0.87 -5.74 9.66
N LEU A 60 0.23 -4.58 9.52
CA LEU A 60 -1.04 -4.22 10.14
C LEU A 60 -2.20 -4.50 9.19
N LYS A 61 -3.41 -4.66 9.73
CA LYS A 61 -4.63 -4.77 8.93
C LYS A 61 -4.97 -3.41 8.31
N VAL A 62 -5.27 -3.43 7.02
CA VAL A 62 -5.68 -2.26 6.23
C VAL A 62 -7.16 -2.41 5.86
N ASN A 63 -7.96 -1.41 6.21
CA ASN A 63 -9.36 -1.30 5.83
C ASN A 63 -9.48 -0.63 4.45
N PRO A 64 -10.48 -1.01 3.64
CA PRO A 64 -11.64 -1.86 4.00
C PRO A 64 -11.42 -3.37 3.89
N CYS A 65 -10.26 -3.84 3.40
CA CYS A 65 -10.05 -5.27 3.17
C CYS A 65 -10.01 -6.11 4.46
N GLY A 66 -9.58 -5.52 5.60
CA GLY A 66 -9.40 -6.26 6.86
C GLY A 66 -8.20 -7.21 6.86
N GLU A 67 -7.35 -7.10 5.83
CA GLU A 67 -6.17 -7.94 5.58
C GLU A 67 -4.87 -7.15 5.70
N LYS A 68 -3.73 -7.85 5.70
CA LYS A 68 -2.37 -7.26 5.81
C LYS A 68 -1.90 -6.53 4.54
N ALA A 69 -2.61 -6.72 3.44
CA ALA A 69 -2.45 -6.00 2.20
C ALA A 69 -3.85 -5.75 1.64
N CYS A 70 -4.12 -4.54 1.18
CA CYS A 70 -5.41 -4.19 0.61
C CYS A 70 -5.23 -3.71 -0.82
N SER A 71 -5.72 -4.51 -1.77
CA SER A 71 -5.72 -4.17 -3.19
C SER A 71 -7.06 -3.51 -3.54
N VAL A 72 -7.00 -2.34 -4.17
CA VAL A 72 -8.19 -1.61 -4.60
C VAL A 72 -8.02 -1.10 -6.02
N THR A 73 -9.11 -1.13 -6.76
CA THR A 73 -9.18 -0.54 -8.10
C THR A 73 -9.56 0.93 -7.97
N VAL A 74 -8.70 1.81 -8.47
CA VAL A 74 -8.93 3.26 -8.52
C VAL A 74 -9.28 3.64 -9.95
N ALA A 75 -10.53 4.07 -10.15
CA ALA A 75 -11.03 4.50 -11.45
C ALA A 75 -10.28 5.74 -11.97
N PRO A 76 -10.36 6.06 -13.28
CA PRO A 76 -9.68 7.21 -13.85
C PRO A 76 -10.11 8.53 -13.20
N ASN A 77 -9.16 9.43 -12.91
CA ASN A 77 -9.38 10.70 -12.22
C ASN A 77 -10.18 10.58 -10.90
N LYS A 78 -10.04 9.47 -10.18
CA LYS A 78 -10.66 9.26 -8.86
C LYS A 78 -9.62 9.02 -7.79
N SER A 79 -10.04 9.20 -6.55
CA SER A 79 -9.30 8.77 -5.37
C SER A 79 -10.07 7.72 -4.59
N VAL A 80 -9.33 6.97 -3.79
CA VAL A 80 -9.86 6.08 -2.76
C VAL A 80 -9.10 6.31 -1.47
N PHE A 81 -9.75 5.96 -0.36
CA PHE A 81 -9.20 6.11 0.97
C PHE A 81 -9.08 4.74 1.64
N LEU A 82 -7.92 4.50 2.24
CA LEU A 82 -7.64 3.32 3.05
C LEU A 82 -7.08 3.77 4.39
N PHE A 83 -7.22 2.93 5.41
CA PHE A 83 -6.63 3.23 6.71
C PHE A 83 -6.21 1.99 7.47
N ALA A 84 -5.22 2.15 8.35
CA ALA A 84 -4.79 1.13 9.29
C ALA A 84 -4.85 1.69 10.72
N ASP A 85 -5.28 0.86 11.67
CA ASP A 85 -5.18 1.19 13.09
C ASP A 85 -3.71 1.10 13.54
N VAL A 86 -3.16 2.25 13.89
CA VAL A 86 -1.80 2.42 14.44
C VAL A 86 -1.84 2.80 15.93
N SER A 87 -2.99 2.70 16.60
CA SER A 87 -3.12 3.04 18.03
C SER A 87 -2.19 2.22 18.92
N LYS A 88 -1.92 0.96 18.53
CA LYS A 88 -1.00 0.03 19.21
C LYS A 88 0.44 0.07 18.70
N VAL A 89 0.71 0.83 17.65
CA VAL A 89 2.09 1.06 17.18
C VAL A 89 2.83 1.84 18.25
N GLY A 90 3.98 1.34 18.69
CA GLY A 90 4.79 1.98 19.72
C GLY A 90 5.23 3.38 19.30
N PHE A 91 6.10 3.47 18.30
CA PHE A 91 6.77 4.72 17.94
C PHE A 91 6.86 5.02 16.44
N LYS A 92 6.88 4.01 15.56
CA LYS A 92 7.15 4.20 14.14
C LYS A 92 6.33 3.24 13.27
N TYR A 93 5.88 3.72 12.11
CA TYR A 93 5.19 2.92 11.11
C TYR A 93 5.62 3.32 9.69
N GLU A 94 5.31 2.48 8.71
CA GLU A 94 5.61 2.70 7.28
C GLU A 94 4.37 2.37 6.44
N VAL A 95 4.14 3.11 5.36
CA VAL A 95 3.14 2.77 4.34
C VAL A 95 3.86 2.40 3.05
N ARG A 96 3.50 1.26 2.46
CA ARG A 96 3.98 0.80 1.14
C ARG A 96 2.82 0.70 0.17
N ILE A 97 3.06 1.16 -1.05
CA ILE A 97 2.12 1.13 -2.17
C ILE A 97 2.80 0.42 -3.34
N THR A 98 2.14 -0.55 -3.96
CA THR A 98 2.65 -1.31 -5.12
C THR A 98 1.61 -1.36 -6.24
#